data_AF-A0AAE1KQK0-F1
#
_entry.id   AF-A0AAE1KQK0-F1
#
_cell.length_a   1.000
_cell.length_b   1.000
_cell.length_c   1.000
_cell.angle_alpha   90.00
_cell.angle_beta   90.00
_cell.angle_gamma   90.00
#
_symmetry.space_group_name_H-M   'P 1'
#
loop_
_entity.id
_entity.type
_entity.pdbx_description
1 polymer ?
#
loop_
_entity_poly.entity_id
_entity_poly.type
_entity_poly.pdbx_seq_one_letter_code
_entity_poly.pdbx_strand_id
1 'polypeptide(L)'
;MKRDLQLIQSTEQASSDKEKIERRKLQRRSMMVSEECRVYTKVCIICEKDKFMPGSRTRERLTQCVELRSDDTFRNTAISKQDNRILALLSMDLVAAEGQYHRSCYRSYTKTRPQMIPKETDSEEYPGVVKDSFEKLFAYIREYVFENPRVIKLTELTTKLTSWMLDGGIHMVKDSTKKHVRRNLETEFGVSLQFVHDAKGKVLVYPDNLPRDELVKQNVFLMDTVQDLESKGDIEGLLKKSVQPTVYGPHPPRKALHKHVVKKMTLDADPIILCPYNAGERVGPPSRFHIALDNRKVVEQAQKKNLIWILARLHAASSQENPVVGWTGFNITTRDNEDVSQNTVAYLPTINAPATEMSTIHEVLIRSHKIMNTLELKSIAVVCDQAIYAKAIEILWKHKDKFSHIVPRLGAYHTICTLMTIIGKRFSDAGLLE
;
A
#
# COMPACT_ATOMS: atom_id res chain seq x y z
N MET A 1 -68.13 4.42 30.73
CA MET A 1 -67.89 4.96 29.38
C MET A 1 -67.27 6.37 29.34
N LYS A 2 -67.98 7.45 29.71
CA LYS A 2 -67.47 8.82 29.43
C LYS A 2 -66.11 9.17 30.08
N ARG A 3 -65.86 8.76 31.33
CA ARG A 3 -64.54 8.97 31.99
C ARG A 3 -63.43 8.14 31.36
N ASP A 4 -63.75 6.92 30.93
CA ASP A 4 -62.80 5.95 30.40
C ASP A 4 -62.31 6.38 29.01
N LEU A 5 -63.23 6.91 28.19
CA LEU A 5 -62.91 7.58 26.92
C LEU A 5 -61.99 8.79 27.11
N GLN A 6 -62.25 9.64 28.12
CA GLN A 6 -61.37 10.77 28.44
C GLN A 6 -59.99 10.31 28.92
N LEU A 7 -59.91 9.22 29.68
CA LEU A 7 -58.64 8.65 30.14
C LEU A 7 -57.81 8.16 28.94
N ILE A 8 -58.42 7.39 28.02
CA ILE A 8 -57.78 6.91 26.79
C ILE A 8 -57.24 8.08 25.96
N GLN A 9 -58.08 9.08 25.67
CA GLN A 9 -57.68 10.27 24.91
C GLN A 9 -56.51 11.02 25.57
N SER A 10 -56.49 11.12 26.90
CA SER A 10 -55.38 11.76 27.63
C SER A 10 -54.06 10.99 27.50
N THR A 11 -54.11 9.64 27.50
CA THR A 11 -52.94 8.78 27.25
C THR A 11 -52.48 8.81 25.80
N GLU A 12 -53.38 8.92 24.82
CA GLU A 12 -53.04 9.05 23.40
C GLU A 12 -52.36 10.38 23.11
N GLN A 13 -52.84 11.49 23.68
CA GLN A 13 -52.15 12.80 23.59
C GLN A 13 -50.80 12.78 24.32
N ALA A 14 -50.73 12.22 25.53
CA ALA A 14 -49.47 12.06 26.26
C ALA A 14 -48.46 11.14 25.55
N SER A 15 -48.92 10.19 24.73
CA SER A 15 -48.09 9.38 23.83
C SER A 15 -47.59 10.20 22.65
N SER A 16 -48.51 10.85 21.92
CA SER A 16 -48.20 11.67 20.75
C SER A 16 -47.21 12.81 21.06
N ASP A 17 -47.34 13.46 22.22
CA ASP A 17 -46.44 14.55 22.59
C ASP A 17 -45.08 14.07 23.11
N LYS A 18 -44.99 12.89 23.75
CA LYS A 18 -43.70 12.23 23.99
C LYS A 18 -43.00 11.91 22.68
N GLU A 19 -43.72 11.36 21.71
CA GLU A 19 -43.17 11.02 20.40
C GLU A 19 -42.69 12.27 19.63
N LYS A 20 -43.47 13.38 19.65
CA LYS A 20 -43.03 14.67 19.08
C LYS A 20 -41.79 15.22 19.78
N ILE A 21 -41.69 15.10 21.11
CA ILE A 21 -40.51 15.52 21.88
C ILE A 21 -39.30 14.65 21.52
N GLU A 22 -39.47 13.35 21.31
CA GLU A 22 -38.41 12.44 20.90
C GLU A 22 -37.95 12.66 19.46
N ARG A 23 -38.89 12.83 18.52
CA ARG A 23 -38.61 13.26 17.14
C ARG A 23 -37.85 14.60 17.10
N ARG A 24 -38.24 15.59 17.93
CA ARG A 24 -37.51 16.87 18.08
C ARG A 24 -36.10 16.71 18.69
N LYS A 25 -35.89 15.74 19.59
CA LYS A 25 -34.55 15.40 20.11
C LYS A 25 -33.69 14.72 19.05
N LEU A 26 -34.26 13.86 18.21
CA LEU A 26 -33.60 13.23 17.06
C LEU A 26 -33.22 14.29 16.00
N GLN A 27 -34.13 15.18 15.63
CA GLN A 27 -33.83 16.29 14.70
C GLN A 27 -32.68 17.17 15.22
N ARG A 28 -32.70 17.58 16.50
CA ARG A 28 -31.58 18.35 17.09
C ARG A 28 -30.27 17.57 17.18
N ARG A 29 -30.29 16.24 17.27
CA ARG A 29 -29.08 15.40 17.17
C ARG A 29 -28.53 15.31 15.74
N SER A 30 -29.38 15.49 14.73
CA SER A 30 -28.94 15.52 13.32
C SER A 30 -28.21 16.82 12.95
N MET A 31 -28.37 17.90 13.73
CA MET A 31 -27.73 19.21 13.50
C MET A 31 -26.26 19.24 13.98
N MET A 32 -25.49 18.17 13.76
CA MET A 32 -24.03 18.20 13.99
C MET A 32 -23.24 18.78 12.80
N VAL A 33 -23.87 18.90 11.64
CA VAL A 33 -23.36 19.57 10.44
C VAL A 33 -23.75 21.05 10.48
N SER A 34 -22.86 21.94 10.03
CA SER A 34 -23.21 23.37 9.85
C SER A 34 -24.11 23.54 8.63
N GLU A 35 -25.18 24.31 8.72
CA GLU A 35 -26.09 24.58 7.58
C GLU A 35 -25.38 25.28 6.40
N GLU A 36 -24.20 25.86 6.64
CA GLU A 36 -23.35 26.51 5.63
C GLU A 36 -22.08 25.71 5.25
N CYS A 37 -21.83 24.52 5.84
CA CYS A 37 -20.57 23.79 5.59
C CYS A 37 -20.66 22.26 5.75
N ARG A 38 -20.07 21.50 4.82
CA ARG A 38 -19.99 20.01 4.82
C ARG A 38 -19.04 19.43 5.91
N VAL A 39 -18.89 20.13 7.03
CA VAL A 39 -17.90 19.88 8.09
C VAL A 39 -18.63 19.78 9.42
N TYR A 40 -18.21 18.84 10.27
CA TYR A 40 -18.79 18.68 11.61
C TYR A 40 -18.46 19.84 12.53
N THR A 41 -19.42 20.20 13.38
CA THR A 41 -19.25 21.15 14.48
C THR A 41 -18.07 20.74 15.38
N LYS A 42 -17.32 21.72 15.89
CA LYS A 42 -16.05 21.53 16.64
C LYS A 42 -16.29 21.01 18.07
N VAL A 43 -16.83 19.80 18.16
CA VAL A 43 -17.25 19.07 19.36
C VAL A 43 -16.81 17.62 19.21
N CYS A 44 -16.62 16.90 20.32
CA CYS A 44 -16.24 15.48 20.28
C CYS A 44 -17.39 14.59 19.75
N ILE A 45 -17.22 13.98 18.57
CA ILE A 45 -18.20 13.07 17.94
C ILE A 45 -18.63 11.88 18.82
N ILE A 46 -17.81 11.52 19.81
CA ILE A 46 -18.05 10.39 20.74
C ILE A 46 -18.92 10.80 21.94
N CYS A 47 -18.83 12.05 22.42
CA CYS A 47 -19.46 12.44 23.69
C CYS A 47 -20.24 13.77 23.68
N GLU A 48 -20.31 14.47 22.53
CA GLU A 48 -21.16 15.65 22.27
C GLU A 48 -21.00 16.81 23.29
N LYS A 49 -19.88 16.82 24.04
CA LYS A 49 -19.64 17.68 25.19
C LYS A 49 -18.15 17.95 25.34
N ASP A 50 -17.82 19.13 25.86
CA ASP A 50 -16.51 19.41 26.43
C ASP A 50 -16.19 18.45 27.58
N LYS A 51 -14.92 18.06 27.68
CA LYS A 51 -14.41 17.19 28.73
C LYS A 51 -13.29 17.88 29.49
N PHE A 52 -13.15 17.58 30.77
CA PHE A 52 -12.06 18.08 31.61
C PHE A 52 -11.04 16.99 31.89
N MET A 53 -9.77 17.39 32.04
CA MET A 53 -8.67 16.49 32.37
C MET A 53 -8.83 15.96 33.82
N PRO A 54 -8.58 14.66 34.09
CA PRO A 54 -8.68 14.11 35.44
C PRO A 54 -7.84 14.90 36.46
N GLY A 55 -8.45 15.28 37.59
CA GLY A 55 -7.79 16.06 38.63
C GLY A 55 -7.55 17.55 38.31
N SER A 56 -8.05 18.07 37.19
CA SER A 56 -7.80 19.45 36.74
C SER A 56 -9.07 20.18 36.30
N ARG A 57 -9.04 21.52 36.37
CA ARG A 57 -10.05 22.42 35.78
C ARG A 57 -9.75 22.76 34.30
N THR A 58 -8.70 22.20 33.71
CA THR A 58 -8.39 22.37 32.27
C THR A 58 -9.24 21.44 31.39
N ARG A 59 -9.74 21.95 30.26
CA ARG A 59 -10.45 21.15 29.25
C ARG A 59 -9.47 20.24 28.52
N GLU A 60 -9.89 19.01 28.20
CA GLU A 60 -9.14 18.10 27.32
C GLU A 60 -9.24 18.63 25.88
N ARG A 61 -8.11 18.71 25.17
CA ARG A 61 -8.09 19.23 23.80
C ARG A 61 -8.66 18.21 22.80
N LEU A 62 -9.57 18.67 21.94
CA LEU A 62 -10.03 17.92 20.76
C LEU A 62 -8.87 17.60 19.79
N THR A 63 -8.83 16.37 19.31
CA THR A 63 -7.97 15.88 18.24
C THR A 63 -8.84 15.66 17.00
N GLN A 64 -8.44 16.22 15.86
CA GLN A 64 -9.11 16.06 14.57
C GLN A 64 -8.74 14.71 13.93
N CYS A 65 -9.67 14.09 13.21
CA CYS A 65 -9.38 12.95 12.35
C CYS A 65 -8.56 13.43 11.13
N VAL A 66 -7.36 12.87 10.96
CA VAL A 66 -6.41 13.26 9.88
C VAL A 66 -5.83 12.07 9.12
N GLU A 67 -6.19 10.85 9.51
CA GLU A 67 -5.73 9.60 8.89
C GLU A 67 -6.95 8.71 8.62
N LEU A 68 -7.08 8.16 7.41
CA LEU A 68 -8.14 7.21 7.04
C LEU A 68 -8.21 6.01 7.99
N ARG A 69 -7.06 5.55 8.50
CA ARG A 69 -6.95 4.50 9.52
C ARG A 69 -7.72 4.79 10.81
N SER A 70 -7.92 6.06 11.15
CA SER A 70 -8.77 6.44 12.29
C SER A 70 -10.25 6.24 11.98
N ASP A 71 -10.69 6.54 10.75
CA ASP A 71 -12.05 6.25 10.27
C ASP A 71 -12.32 4.73 10.26
N ASP A 72 -11.42 3.94 9.68
CA ASP A 72 -11.47 2.47 9.72
C ASP A 72 -11.64 1.94 11.15
N THR A 73 -10.89 2.52 12.10
CA THR A 73 -10.93 2.10 13.50
C THR A 73 -12.26 2.49 14.16
N PHE A 74 -12.80 3.67 13.88
CA PHE A 74 -14.14 4.06 14.31
C PHE A 74 -15.22 3.15 13.71
N ARG A 75 -15.16 2.89 12.40
CA ARG A 75 -16.11 2.09 11.63
C ARG A 75 -16.21 0.65 12.12
N ASN A 76 -15.07 -0.03 12.22
CA ASN A 76 -15.03 -1.39 12.77
C ASN A 76 -15.48 -1.43 14.24
N THR A 77 -15.15 -0.43 15.06
CA THR A 77 -15.62 -0.34 16.45
C THR A 77 -17.13 -0.12 16.54
N ALA A 78 -17.70 0.73 15.69
CA ALA A 78 -19.11 1.08 15.69
C ALA A 78 -19.99 -0.07 15.19
N ILE A 79 -19.56 -0.78 14.13
CA ILE A 79 -20.17 -2.02 13.66
C ILE A 79 -20.16 -3.06 14.80
N SER A 80 -18.99 -3.30 15.40
CA SER A 80 -18.82 -4.24 16.53
C SER A 80 -19.64 -3.89 17.79
N LYS A 81 -20.14 -2.66 17.91
CA LYS A 81 -20.95 -2.19 19.04
C LYS A 81 -22.42 -1.90 18.69
N GLN A 82 -22.80 -2.05 17.42
CA GLN A 82 -24.09 -1.60 16.87
C GLN A 82 -24.42 -0.15 17.27
N ASP A 83 -23.39 0.72 17.28
CA ASP A 83 -23.54 2.13 17.62
C ASP A 83 -24.06 2.91 16.41
N ASN A 84 -25.37 2.80 16.19
CA ASN A 84 -26.08 3.42 15.08
C ASN A 84 -25.86 4.94 14.97
N ARG A 85 -25.48 5.62 16.06
CA ARG A 85 -25.18 7.06 16.06
C ARG A 85 -23.79 7.34 15.48
N ILE A 86 -22.77 6.59 15.89
CA ILE A 86 -21.43 6.70 15.27
C ILE A 86 -21.47 6.17 13.82
N LEU A 87 -22.24 5.11 13.53
CA LEU A 87 -22.45 4.63 12.15
C LEU A 87 -23.09 5.69 11.26
N ALA A 88 -24.09 6.43 11.76
CA ALA A 88 -24.68 7.56 11.02
C ALA A 88 -23.68 8.70 10.77
N LEU A 89 -22.77 8.97 11.71
CA LEU A 89 -21.69 9.97 11.53
C LEU A 89 -20.56 9.48 10.58
N LEU A 90 -20.49 8.17 10.34
CA LEU A 90 -19.55 7.50 9.42
C LEU A 90 -20.13 7.28 8.01
N SER A 91 -21.35 7.75 7.72
CA SER A 91 -21.83 7.86 6.33
C SER A 91 -20.96 8.83 5.53
N MET A 92 -20.38 9.83 6.21
CA MET A 92 -19.34 10.72 5.71
C MET A 92 -17.96 10.27 6.20
N ASP A 93 -16.94 10.50 5.38
CA ASP A 93 -15.52 10.33 5.76
C ASP A 93 -15.15 11.32 6.89
N LEU A 94 -14.68 10.79 8.03
CA LEU A 94 -14.38 11.62 9.20
C LEU A 94 -13.18 12.57 9.00
N VAL A 95 -12.28 12.32 8.06
CA VAL A 95 -11.19 13.24 7.71
C VAL A 95 -11.73 14.39 6.86
N ALA A 96 -12.55 14.07 5.85
CA ALA A 96 -13.15 15.06 4.96
C ALA A 96 -14.17 15.97 5.68
N ALA A 97 -14.87 15.43 6.69
CA ALA A 97 -15.81 16.16 7.54
C ALA A 97 -15.16 16.81 8.79
N GLU A 98 -13.81 16.84 8.87
CA GLU A 98 -13.00 17.31 10.01
C GLU A 98 -13.40 16.76 11.40
N GLY A 99 -13.97 15.56 11.48
CA GLY A 99 -14.53 14.98 12.71
C GLY A 99 -13.55 14.96 13.88
N GLN A 100 -13.96 15.52 15.03
CA GLN A 100 -13.07 15.75 16.17
C GLN A 100 -13.42 14.86 17.37
N TYR A 101 -12.43 14.52 18.20
CA TYR A 101 -12.61 13.69 19.39
C TYR A 101 -11.63 13.99 20.54
N HIS A 102 -12.08 13.76 21.77
CA HIS A 102 -11.19 13.69 22.93
C HIS A 102 -10.36 12.40 22.89
N ARG A 103 -9.05 12.46 23.15
CA ARG A 103 -8.15 11.29 23.10
C ARG A 103 -8.55 10.23 24.14
N SER A 104 -9.04 10.65 25.30
CA SER A 104 -9.58 9.76 26.32
C SER A 104 -10.88 9.08 25.89
N CYS A 105 -11.75 9.79 25.15
CA CYS A 105 -12.97 9.21 24.59
C CYS A 105 -12.66 8.25 23.45
N TYR A 106 -11.72 8.57 22.55
CA TYR A 106 -11.25 7.63 21.53
C TYR A 106 -10.73 6.34 22.16
N ARG A 107 -9.79 6.45 23.11
CA ARG A 107 -9.25 5.29 23.85
C ARG A 107 -10.34 4.50 24.60
N SER A 108 -11.36 5.15 25.14
CA SER A 108 -12.48 4.47 25.79
C SER A 108 -13.48 3.84 24.80
N TYR A 109 -13.56 4.38 23.58
CA TYR A 109 -14.45 3.91 22.54
C TYR A 109 -13.85 2.72 21.78
N THR A 110 -12.61 2.82 21.32
CA THR A 110 -11.91 1.77 20.56
C THR A 110 -11.35 0.65 21.42
N LYS A 111 -11.36 0.79 22.76
CA LYS A 111 -11.09 -0.32 23.69
C LYS A 111 -12.23 -1.33 23.66
N THR A 112 -12.00 -2.43 22.94
CA THR A 112 -12.80 -3.65 23.06
C THR A 112 -12.79 -4.17 24.50
N ARG A 113 -13.98 -4.45 25.04
CA ARG A 113 -14.10 -5.47 26.09
C ARG A 113 -13.94 -6.85 25.41
N PRO A 114 -13.33 -7.84 26.07
CA PRO A 114 -13.50 -9.23 25.68
C PRO A 114 -14.94 -9.65 26.00
N GLN A 115 -15.85 -9.45 25.05
CA GLN A 115 -17.16 -10.05 25.04
C GLN A 115 -17.31 -10.90 23.78
N MET A 116 -18.18 -11.90 23.87
CA MET A 116 -18.23 -13.01 22.94
C MET A 116 -18.47 -12.51 21.51
N ILE A 117 -17.51 -12.76 20.64
CA ILE A 117 -17.75 -12.81 19.20
C ILE A 117 -18.87 -13.84 19.01
N PRO A 118 -19.94 -13.57 18.24
CA PRO A 118 -20.84 -14.63 17.81
C PRO A 118 -19.98 -15.75 17.21
N LYS A 119 -20.27 -17.01 17.55
CA LYS A 119 -19.71 -18.11 16.77
C LYS A 119 -20.23 -17.95 15.35
N GLU A 120 -19.38 -17.45 14.45
CA GLU A 120 -19.17 -18.21 13.22
C GLU A 120 -19.07 -19.66 13.66
N THR A 121 -19.98 -20.50 13.18
CA THR A 121 -19.90 -21.93 13.43
C THR A 121 -18.65 -22.44 12.73
N ASP A 122 -17.54 -22.47 13.46
CA ASP A 122 -16.43 -23.36 13.15
C ASP A 122 -17.05 -24.71 12.81
N SER A 123 -16.93 -25.14 11.55
CA SER A 123 -17.10 -26.55 11.24
C SER A 123 -16.11 -27.30 12.14
N GLU A 124 -16.55 -28.38 12.78
CA GLU A 124 -15.70 -29.16 13.70
C GLU A 124 -14.44 -29.72 13.00
N GLU A 125 -14.51 -29.73 11.67
CA GLU A 125 -13.48 -29.89 10.66
C GLU A 125 -12.32 -28.87 10.72
N TYR A 126 -12.54 -27.56 10.92
CA TYR A 126 -11.43 -26.57 10.90
C TYR A 126 -10.35 -26.85 11.96
N PRO A 127 -10.67 -27.09 13.24
CA PRO A 127 -9.67 -27.51 14.23
C PRO A 127 -8.99 -28.84 13.89
N GLY A 128 -9.72 -29.80 13.31
CA GLY A 128 -9.18 -31.10 12.90
C GLY A 128 -8.16 -30.99 11.76
N VAL A 129 -8.51 -30.29 10.68
CA VAL A 129 -7.65 -30.08 9.51
C VAL A 129 -6.45 -29.19 9.86
N VAL A 130 -6.61 -28.21 10.76
CA VAL A 130 -5.45 -27.48 11.34
C VAL A 130 -4.47 -28.44 12.00
N LYS A 131 -4.97 -29.38 12.84
CA LYS A 131 -4.13 -30.32 13.56
C LYS A 131 -3.40 -31.27 12.61
N ASP A 132 -4.11 -31.92 11.70
CA ASP A 132 -3.54 -32.81 10.67
C ASP A 132 -2.50 -32.09 9.79
N SER A 133 -2.78 -30.83 9.40
CA SER A 133 -1.82 -30.02 8.65
C SER A 133 -0.54 -29.69 9.44
N PHE A 134 -0.63 -29.52 10.76
CA PHE A 134 0.54 -29.38 11.63
C PHE A 134 1.29 -30.70 11.82
N GLU A 135 0.59 -31.83 11.97
CA GLU A 135 1.23 -33.16 12.07
C GLU A 135 1.99 -33.49 10.77
N LYS A 136 1.43 -33.17 9.59
CA LYS A 136 2.11 -33.23 8.28
C LYS A 136 3.31 -32.29 8.20
N LEU A 137 3.23 -31.08 8.75
CA LEU A 137 4.36 -30.15 8.84
C LEU A 137 5.48 -30.68 9.74
N PHE A 138 5.14 -31.34 10.84
CA PHE A 138 6.11 -31.92 11.76
C PHE A 138 6.81 -33.13 11.16
N ALA A 139 6.07 -34.03 10.49
CA ALA A 139 6.64 -35.12 9.68
C ALA A 139 7.59 -34.58 8.61
N TYR A 140 7.15 -33.62 7.81
CA TYR A 140 7.98 -32.98 6.77
C TYR A 140 9.29 -32.38 7.31
N ILE A 141 9.27 -31.79 8.51
CA ILE A 141 10.47 -31.24 9.14
C ILE A 141 11.42 -32.37 9.58
N ARG A 142 10.91 -33.43 10.20
CA ARG A 142 11.73 -34.60 10.58
C ARG A 142 12.39 -35.25 9.35
N GLU A 143 11.59 -35.55 8.32
CA GLU A 143 12.01 -36.27 7.10
C GLU A 143 12.87 -35.41 6.15
N TYR A 144 12.55 -34.13 5.93
CA TYR A 144 13.18 -33.31 4.87
C TYR A 144 13.97 -32.09 5.35
N VAL A 145 14.07 -31.87 6.67
CA VAL A 145 14.86 -30.80 7.27
C VAL A 145 15.90 -31.35 8.25
N PHE A 146 15.59 -32.39 9.04
CA PHE A 146 16.59 -33.05 9.89
C PHE A 146 17.44 -34.10 9.16
N GLU A 147 16.89 -34.89 8.22
CA GLU A 147 17.72 -35.83 7.42
C GLU A 147 18.63 -35.12 6.41
N ASN A 148 18.21 -33.95 5.95
CA ASN A 148 18.95 -33.10 5.01
C ASN A 148 19.14 -31.70 5.63
N PRO A 149 20.06 -31.54 6.61
CA PRO A 149 20.20 -30.30 7.37
C PRO A 149 20.49 -29.09 6.47
N ARG A 150 19.60 -28.10 6.52
CA ARG A 150 19.69 -26.88 5.71
C ARG A 150 18.93 -25.72 6.35
N VAL A 151 19.33 -24.50 6.00
CA VAL A 151 18.62 -23.28 6.42
C VAL A 151 17.46 -23.01 5.46
N ILE A 152 16.25 -22.91 6.01
CA ILE A 152 15.01 -22.61 5.28
C ILE A 152 14.35 -21.33 5.81
N LYS A 153 13.38 -20.77 5.08
CA LYS A 153 12.66 -19.57 5.54
C LYS A 153 11.39 -19.99 6.29
N LEU A 154 11.05 -19.32 7.40
CA LEU A 154 9.79 -19.60 8.11
C LEU A 154 8.56 -19.40 7.21
N THR A 155 8.64 -18.49 6.25
CA THR A 155 7.60 -18.30 5.22
C THR A 155 7.37 -19.54 4.37
N GLU A 156 8.39 -20.34 4.12
CA GLU A 156 8.36 -21.55 3.28
C GLU A 156 7.63 -22.70 3.98
N LEU A 157 7.91 -22.90 5.27
CA LEU A 157 7.12 -23.77 6.16
C LEU A 157 5.67 -23.27 6.29
N THR A 158 5.47 -21.95 6.40
CA THR A 158 4.13 -21.35 6.47
C THR A 158 3.34 -21.60 5.19
N THR A 159 3.96 -21.47 4.01
CA THR A 159 3.32 -21.79 2.72
C THR A 159 2.90 -23.25 2.64
N LYS A 160 3.78 -24.19 3.04
CA LYS A 160 3.47 -25.63 3.09
C LYS A 160 2.31 -25.95 4.03
N LEU A 161 2.27 -25.34 5.22
CA LEU A 161 1.13 -25.46 6.12
C LEU A 161 -0.16 -24.95 5.46
N THR A 162 -0.10 -23.79 4.78
CA THR A 162 -1.30 -23.24 4.12
C THR A 162 -1.76 -24.07 2.93
N SER A 163 -0.88 -24.76 2.19
CA SER A 163 -1.31 -25.67 1.11
C SER A 163 -2.02 -26.88 1.69
N TRP A 164 -1.46 -27.57 2.69
CA TRP A 164 -2.14 -28.73 3.29
C TRP A 164 -3.48 -28.39 3.94
N MET A 165 -3.62 -27.18 4.50
CA MET A 165 -4.91 -26.69 4.99
C MET A 165 -5.93 -26.48 3.85
N LEU A 166 -5.50 -25.96 2.69
CA LEU A 166 -6.35 -25.81 1.50
C LEU A 166 -6.72 -27.18 0.91
N ASP A 167 -5.77 -28.11 0.82
CA ASP A 167 -5.96 -29.49 0.37
C ASP A 167 -6.95 -30.25 1.28
N GLY A 168 -6.93 -29.95 2.59
CA GLY A 168 -7.89 -30.41 3.59
C GLY A 168 -9.21 -29.62 3.64
N GLY A 169 -9.52 -28.79 2.64
CA GLY A 169 -10.83 -28.12 2.50
C GLY A 169 -10.96 -26.74 3.16
N ILE A 170 -9.94 -26.22 3.86
CA ILE A 170 -10.00 -24.88 4.46
C ILE A 170 -9.77 -23.81 3.38
N HIS A 171 -10.85 -23.31 2.78
CA HIS A 171 -10.82 -22.25 1.76
C HIS A 171 -10.17 -20.94 2.22
N MET A 172 -10.11 -20.65 3.53
CA MET A 172 -9.43 -19.46 4.07
C MET A 172 -8.73 -19.74 5.41
N VAL A 173 -7.39 -19.78 5.38
CA VAL A 173 -6.58 -19.95 6.59
C VAL A 173 -6.58 -18.66 7.43
N LYS A 174 -7.10 -18.75 8.66
CA LYS A 174 -7.18 -17.62 9.61
C LYS A 174 -5.78 -17.08 9.95
N ASP A 175 -5.61 -15.76 10.02
CA ASP A 175 -4.32 -15.13 10.31
C ASP A 175 -3.80 -15.44 11.72
N SER A 176 -4.69 -15.80 12.65
CA SER A 176 -4.32 -16.36 13.96
C SER A 176 -3.54 -17.67 13.85
N THR A 177 -3.85 -18.54 12.88
CA THR A 177 -3.08 -19.76 12.61
C THR A 177 -1.68 -19.40 12.11
N LYS A 178 -1.58 -18.54 11.09
CA LYS A 178 -0.30 -18.07 10.49
C LYS A 178 0.61 -17.41 11.54
N LYS A 179 0.04 -16.56 12.41
CA LYS A 179 0.76 -15.86 13.49
C LYS A 179 1.36 -16.81 14.54
N HIS A 180 0.82 -18.02 14.70
CA HIS A 180 1.25 -18.97 15.71
C HIS A 180 2.11 -20.12 15.19
N VAL A 181 2.42 -20.19 13.88
CA VAL A 181 3.27 -21.25 13.30
C VAL A 181 4.60 -21.38 14.04
N ARG A 182 5.31 -20.26 14.27
CA ARG A 182 6.57 -20.24 15.03
C ARG A 182 6.42 -20.86 16.43
N ARG A 183 5.39 -20.48 17.19
CA ARG A 183 5.16 -21.00 18.55
C ARG A 183 4.88 -22.51 18.54
N ASN A 184 4.11 -23.01 17.59
CA ASN A 184 3.85 -24.46 17.50
C ASN A 184 5.14 -25.23 17.18
N LEU A 185 5.98 -24.72 16.26
CA LEU A 185 7.29 -25.31 15.97
C LEU A 185 8.27 -25.23 17.16
N GLU A 186 8.29 -24.11 17.90
CA GLU A 186 9.06 -23.96 19.15
C GLU A 186 8.54 -24.89 20.27
N THR A 187 7.26 -25.26 20.26
CA THR A 187 6.65 -26.20 21.22
C THR A 187 6.99 -27.65 20.88
N GLU A 188 6.93 -28.01 19.60
CA GLU A 188 7.17 -29.38 19.10
C GLU A 188 8.66 -29.74 19.09
N PHE A 189 9.52 -28.86 18.58
CA PHE A 189 10.94 -29.15 18.36
C PHE A 189 11.88 -28.53 19.39
N GLY A 190 11.39 -27.60 20.23
CA GLY A 190 12.14 -27.01 21.34
C GLY A 190 13.49 -26.44 20.91
N VAL A 191 14.57 -26.95 21.50
CA VAL A 191 15.95 -26.55 21.19
C VAL A 191 16.48 -27.10 19.87
N SER A 192 15.87 -28.15 19.31
CA SER A 192 16.38 -28.81 18.11
C SER A 192 15.99 -28.12 16.80
N LEU A 193 15.13 -27.09 16.85
CA LEU A 193 14.83 -26.24 15.70
C LEU A 193 15.06 -24.76 16.07
N GLN A 194 16.08 -24.17 15.47
CA GLN A 194 16.59 -22.84 15.79
C GLN A 194 16.01 -21.76 14.86
N PHE A 195 15.79 -20.56 15.43
CA PHE A 195 15.14 -19.44 14.74
C PHE A 195 15.99 -18.17 14.83
N VAL A 196 16.46 -17.67 13.69
CA VAL A 196 17.29 -16.44 13.59
C VAL A 196 16.71 -15.46 12.57
N HIS A 197 17.08 -14.19 12.65
CA HIS A 197 16.64 -13.17 11.70
C HIS A 197 17.75 -12.87 10.67
N ASP A 198 17.39 -12.75 9.39
CA ASP A 198 18.29 -12.25 8.35
C ASP A 198 18.51 -10.73 8.46
N ALA A 199 19.45 -10.19 7.68
CA ALA A 199 19.75 -8.75 7.64
C ALA A 199 18.58 -7.87 7.10
N LYS A 200 17.46 -8.48 6.70
CA LYS A 200 16.21 -7.83 6.25
C LYS A 200 15.05 -8.12 7.23
N GLY A 201 15.34 -8.67 8.41
CA GLY A 201 14.39 -8.98 9.48
C GLY A 201 13.58 -10.27 9.31
N LYS A 202 13.77 -11.04 8.24
CA LYS A 202 13.00 -12.27 7.96
C LYS A 202 13.49 -13.42 8.83
N VAL A 203 12.56 -14.26 9.32
CA VAL A 203 12.92 -15.43 10.13
C VAL A 203 13.41 -16.58 9.24
N LEU A 204 14.64 -17.00 9.50
CA LEU A 204 15.25 -18.24 9.04
C LEU A 204 15.08 -19.32 10.11
N VAL A 205 15.01 -20.57 9.66
CA VAL A 205 14.82 -21.76 10.50
C VAL A 205 15.87 -22.79 10.09
N TYR A 206 16.51 -23.45 11.05
CA TYR A 206 17.47 -24.53 10.79
C TYR A 206 17.50 -25.53 11.98
N PRO A 207 17.80 -26.82 11.74
CA PRO A 207 17.89 -27.80 12.82
C PRO A 207 19.20 -27.67 13.60
N ASP A 208 19.24 -28.12 14.85
CA ASP A 208 20.45 -28.17 15.68
C ASP A 208 21.53 -29.11 15.12
N ASN A 209 21.12 -30.16 14.41
CA ASN A 209 22.02 -31.13 13.78
C ASN A 209 22.72 -30.61 12.51
N LEU A 210 22.46 -29.37 12.07
CA LEU A 210 23.14 -28.73 10.93
C LEU A 210 24.60 -28.41 11.28
N PRO A 211 25.59 -29.16 10.76
CA PRO A 211 26.96 -29.03 11.24
C PRO A 211 27.65 -27.84 10.56
N ARG A 212 28.58 -27.20 11.30
CA ARG A 212 29.18 -25.92 10.89
C ARG A 212 30.04 -26.04 9.63
N ASP A 213 30.67 -27.18 9.40
CA ASP A 213 31.44 -27.46 8.19
C ASP A 213 30.54 -27.53 6.95
N GLU A 214 29.31 -28.03 7.07
CA GLU A 214 28.36 -28.08 5.96
C GLU A 214 27.83 -26.67 5.61
N LEU A 215 27.57 -25.83 6.61
CA LEU A 215 27.33 -24.40 6.39
C LEU A 215 28.49 -23.69 5.69
N VAL A 216 29.74 -24.06 5.99
CA VAL A 216 30.92 -23.54 5.27
C VAL A 216 30.99 -24.08 3.84
N LYS A 217 30.75 -25.38 3.62
CA LYS A 217 30.67 -26.02 2.30
C LYS A 217 29.57 -25.43 1.40
N GLN A 218 28.46 -24.96 1.97
CA GLN A 218 27.41 -24.28 1.21
C GLN A 218 27.78 -22.81 0.91
N ASN A 219 28.45 -22.11 1.84
CA ASN A 219 28.76 -20.69 1.69
C ASN A 219 29.80 -20.40 0.60
N VAL A 220 30.93 -21.12 0.55
CA VAL A 220 31.97 -20.84 -0.46
C VAL A 220 31.51 -21.21 -1.88
N PHE A 221 30.53 -22.10 -2.07
CA PHE A 221 29.91 -22.24 -3.39
C PHE A 221 29.21 -20.98 -3.89
N LEU A 222 28.42 -20.36 -3.00
CA LEU A 222 27.60 -19.21 -3.37
C LEU A 222 28.49 -18.01 -3.71
N MET A 223 29.67 -17.92 -3.08
CA MET A 223 30.73 -16.98 -3.47
C MET A 223 31.27 -17.28 -4.88
N ASP A 224 31.75 -18.50 -5.12
CA ASP A 224 32.43 -18.86 -6.37
C ASP A 224 31.46 -18.86 -7.58
N THR A 225 30.20 -19.26 -7.41
CA THR A 225 29.16 -19.15 -8.46
C THR A 225 28.83 -17.70 -8.78
N VAL A 226 28.77 -16.81 -7.78
CA VAL A 226 28.61 -15.37 -8.04
C VAL A 226 29.81 -14.83 -8.82
N GLN A 227 31.03 -15.21 -8.42
CA GLN A 227 32.25 -14.76 -9.09
C GLN A 227 32.36 -15.22 -10.56
N ASP A 228 31.92 -16.44 -10.84
CA ASP A 228 31.92 -17.04 -12.19
C ASP A 228 30.77 -16.53 -13.09
N LEU A 229 29.72 -15.95 -12.51
CA LEU A 229 28.65 -15.24 -13.24
C LEU A 229 29.02 -13.78 -13.51
N GLU A 230 29.60 -13.07 -12.53
CA GLU A 230 30.06 -11.68 -12.68
C GLU A 230 31.07 -11.51 -13.82
N SER A 231 31.95 -12.50 -14.04
CA SER A 231 32.99 -12.45 -15.07
C SER A 231 32.49 -12.66 -16.51
N LYS A 232 31.30 -13.24 -16.69
CA LYS A 232 30.74 -13.59 -18.02
C LYS A 232 29.79 -12.55 -18.59
N GLY A 233 29.43 -11.52 -17.81
CA GLY A 233 28.46 -10.49 -18.20
C GLY A 233 27.01 -10.98 -18.32
N ASP A 234 26.76 -12.27 -18.04
CA ASP A 234 25.44 -12.91 -18.17
C ASP A 234 24.54 -12.61 -16.97
N ILE A 235 23.91 -11.42 -17.02
CA ILE A 235 22.90 -10.99 -16.05
C ILE A 235 21.64 -11.89 -16.10
N GLU A 236 21.37 -12.57 -17.21
CA GLU A 236 20.19 -13.42 -17.37
C GLU A 236 20.36 -14.79 -16.70
N GLY A 237 21.54 -15.41 -16.83
CA GLY A 237 21.96 -16.57 -16.06
C GLY A 237 21.97 -16.31 -14.55
N LEU A 238 22.35 -15.09 -14.13
CA LEU A 238 22.28 -14.62 -12.74
C LEU A 238 20.84 -14.64 -12.18
N LEU A 239 19.86 -14.23 -12.98
CA LEU A 239 18.43 -14.26 -12.61
C LEU A 239 17.84 -15.68 -12.65
N LYS A 240 18.31 -16.55 -13.56
CA LYS A 240 17.87 -17.96 -13.63
C LYS A 240 18.44 -18.82 -12.50
N LYS A 241 19.72 -18.65 -12.13
CA LYS A 241 20.36 -19.45 -11.06
C LYS A 241 20.09 -18.96 -9.64
N SER A 242 19.77 -17.68 -9.41
CA SER A 242 19.42 -17.19 -8.06
C SER A 242 18.09 -17.76 -7.50
N VAL A 243 17.46 -18.68 -8.22
CA VAL A 243 16.28 -19.46 -7.83
C VAL A 243 16.65 -20.87 -7.28
N GLN A 244 17.89 -21.38 -7.43
CA GLN A 244 18.31 -22.71 -6.90
C GLN A 244 19.79 -22.78 -6.35
N PRO A 245 20.15 -23.76 -5.47
CA PRO A 245 21.46 -23.84 -4.76
C PRO A 245 22.50 -24.91 -5.27
N THR A 246 23.69 -24.99 -4.60
CA THR A 246 24.67 -26.13 -4.36
C THR A 246 26.14 -26.19 -4.95
N VAL A 247 27.17 -26.15 -4.05
CA VAL A 247 28.59 -26.75 -4.04
C VAL A 247 29.65 -26.46 -5.17
N TYR A 248 30.95 -26.05 -5.00
CA TYR A 248 31.82 -25.43 -3.93
C TYR A 248 33.29 -25.04 -4.38
N GLY A 249 33.73 -23.77 -4.29
CA GLY A 249 35.16 -23.25 -4.19
C GLY A 249 36.15 -23.36 -5.40
N PRO A 250 37.44 -22.87 -5.33
CA PRO A 250 38.05 -21.86 -4.42
C PRO A 250 39.20 -20.90 -5.00
N HIS A 251 39.76 -20.01 -4.13
CA HIS A 251 41.09 -19.27 -4.18
C HIS A 251 41.20 -17.88 -4.90
N PRO A 252 42.20 -16.97 -4.63
CA PRO A 252 43.34 -16.98 -3.68
C PRO A 252 43.33 -15.74 -2.68
N PRO A 253 44.43 -15.06 -2.21
CA PRO A 253 44.45 -14.43 -0.88
C PRO A 253 43.88 -13.00 -0.73
N ARG A 254 43.39 -12.73 0.49
CA ARG A 254 42.76 -11.47 0.93
C ARG A 254 43.79 -10.38 1.25
N LYS A 255 43.83 -9.29 0.46
CA LYS A 255 44.43 -8.02 0.92
C LYS A 255 43.61 -7.43 2.07
N ALA A 256 44.26 -6.69 2.97
CA ALA A 256 43.69 -6.30 4.26
C ALA A 256 42.34 -5.58 4.14
N LEU A 257 41.47 -5.81 5.12
CA LEU A 257 40.19 -5.12 5.27
C LEU A 257 40.41 -3.61 5.38
N HIS A 258 40.18 -2.87 4.29
CA HIS A 258 39.82 -1.47 4.41
C HIS A 258 38.59 -1.40 5.31
N LYS A 259 38.67 -0.58 6.37
CA LYS A 259 37.57 -0.35 7.32
C LYS A 259 36.29 -0.07 6.53
N HIS A 260 35.15 -0.60 6.98
CA HIS A 260 33.85 -0.12 6.51
C HIS A 260 33.68 1.34 6.92
N VAL A 261 34.20 2.24 6.09
CA VAL A 261 33.63 3.58 5.96
C VAL A 261 32.20 3.33 5.52
N VAL A 262 31.26 3.62 6.42
CA VAL A 262 29.85 3.72 6.05
C VAL A 262 29.77 4.88 5.07
N LYS A 263 29.83 4.56 3.77
CA LYS A 263 29.39 5.48 2.73
C LYS A 263 27.90 5.72 2.95
N LYS A 264 27.60 6.72 3.78
CA LYS A 264 26.55 7.67 3.41
C LYS A 264 26.79 7.97 1.93
N MET A 265 25.80 7.73 1.08
CA MET A 265 25.74 8.42 -0.19
C MET A 265 25.26 9.85 0.08
N THR A 266 26.08 10.62 0.81
CA THR A 266 26.23 12.03 0.53
C THR A 266 26.79 12.10 -0.88
N LEU A 267 25.88 12.17 -1.85
CA LEU A 267 26.16 12.90 -3.06
C LEU A 267 26.37 14.34 -2.58
N ASP A 268 27.61 14.80 -2.60
CA ASP A 268 27.93 16.18 -2.32
C ASP A 268 27.31 17.01 -3.45
N ALA A 269 26.12 17.52 -3.20
CA ALA A 269 25.41 18.36 -4.13
C ALA A 269 26.12 19.71 -4.14
N ASP A 270 26.75 20.05 -5.27
CA ASP A 270 27.37 21.36 -5.47
C ASP A 270 26.41 22.47 -5.00
N PRO A 271 26.90 23.50 -4.29
CA PRO A 271 26.07 24.61 -3.81
C PRO A 271 25.61 25.49 -4.98
N ILE A 272 24.64 24.99 -5.74
CA ILE A 272 24.04 25.64 -6.90
C ILE A 272 23.21 26.83 -6.41
N ILE A 273 23.77 28.03 -6.56
CA ILE A 273 23.04 29.28 -6.39
C ILE A 273 22.05 29.38 -7.56
N LEU A 274 20.77 29.07 -7.30
CA LEU A 274 19.71 29.18 -8.29
C LEU A 274 19.42 30.65 -8.60
N CYS A 275 19.47 31.02 -9.87
CA CYS A 275 18.99 32.34 -10.31
C CYS A 275 17.51 32.52 -9.94
N PRO A 276 17.10 33.67 -9.38
CA PRO A 276 15.70 33.96 -9.09
C PRO A 276 14.83 33.84 -10.35
N TYR A 277 13.71 33.11 -10.26
CA TYR A 277 12.76 33.01 -11.36
C TYR A 277 11.69 34.11 -11.25
N ASN A 278 11.77 35.09 -12.14
CA ASN A 278 10.82 36.19 -12.21
C ASN A 278 9.49 35.74 -12.84
N ALA A 279 8.59 35.25 -11.99
CA ALA A 279 7.30 34.69 -12.39
C ALA A 279 6.44 35.65 -13.24
N GLY A 280 6.42 36.95 -12.90
CA GLY A 280 5.66 37.96 -13.65
C GLY A 280 4.16 37.65 -13.70
N GLU A 281 3.49 38.06 -14.78
CA GLU A 281 2.10 37.69 -15.03
C GLU A 281 1.97 36.22 -15.48
N ARG A 282 0.83 35.61 -15.13
CA ARG A 282 0.54 34.21 -15.43
C ARG A 282 -0.01 34.04 -16.83
N VAL A 283 0.74 33.32 -17.67
CA VAL A 283 0.29 32.88 -18.99
C VAL A 283 -0.59 31.63 -18.85
N GLY A 284 -1.77 31.65 -19.46
CA GLY A 284 -2.71 30.51 -19.48
C GLY A 284 -2.37 29.46 -20.55
N PRO A 285 -3.18 28.38 -20.66
CA PRO A 285 -3.04 27.40 -21.73
C PRO A 285 -3.26 28.06 -23.10
N PRO A 286 -2.48 27.70 -24.14
CA PRO A 286 -2.78 28.13 -25.50
C PRO A 286 -4.12 27.55 -25.98
N SER A 287 -4.75 28.25 -26.93
CA SER A 287 -6.01 27.84 -27.55
C SER A 287 -5.96 26.39 -28.04
N ARG A 288 -6.92 25.58 -27.60
CA ARG A 288 -7.02 24.17 -27.99
C ARG A 288 -7.59 24.04 -29.40
N PHE A 289 -6.96 23.20 -30.20
CA PHE A 289 -7.46 22.77 -31.51
C PHE A 289 -7.69 21.26 -31.46
N HIS A 290 -8.79 20.79 -32.06
CA HIS A 290 -9.09 19.37 -32.15
C HIS A 290 -8.31 18.75 -33.32
N ILE A 291 -7.46 17.77 -33.02
CA ILE A 291 -6.85 16.89 -34.02
C ILE A 291 -7.65 15.58 -34.02
N ALA A 292 -8.22 15.20 -35.16
CA ALA A 292 -8.77 13.87 -35.35
C ALA A 292 -7.62 12.89 -35.58
N LEU A 293 -7.35 12.01 -34.62
CA LEU A 293 -6.37 10.93 -34.72
C LEU A 293 -7.10 9.61 -34.94
N ASP A 294 -6.89 8.93 -36.08
CA ASP A 294 -7.38 7.56 -36.28
C ASP A 294 -6.52 6.56 -35.50
N ASN A 295 -6.68 6.60 -34.18
CA ASN A 295 -6.08 5.63 -33.28
C ASN A 295 -6.89 4.33 -33.22
N ARG A 296 -7.97 4.17 -34.01
CA ARG A 296 -8.92 3.06 -33.86
C ARG A 296 -8.24 1.70 -33.95
N LYS A 297 -7.40 1.50 -34.97
CA LYS A 297 -6.65 0.24 -35.17
C LYS A 297 -5.70 -0.05 -34.01
N VAL A 298 -5.03 0.98 -33.48
CA VAL A 298 -4.09 0.86 -32.35
C VAL A 298 -4.83 0.51 -31.05
N VAL A 299 -5.98 1.16 -30.80
CA VAL A 299 -6.83 0.88 -29.64
C VAL A 299 -7.43 -0.53 -29.73
N GLU A 300 -7.95 -0.94 -30.88
CA GLU A 300 -8.46 -2.30 -31.10
C GLU A 300 -7.36 -3.36 -30.92
N GLN A 301 -6.13 -3.11 -31.40
CA GLN A 301 -4.99 -4.01 -31.18
C GLN A 301 -4.58 -4.08 -29.71
N ALA A 302 -4.50 -2.96 -29.00
CA ALA A 302 -4.17 -2.92 -27.58
C ALA A 302 -5.24 -3.62 -26.72
N GLN A 303 -6.52 -3.42 -27.04
CA GLN A 303 -7.65 -4.12 -26.41
C GLN A 303 -7.58 -5.63 -26.67
N LYS A 304 -7.29 -6.06 -27.90
CA LYS A 304 -7.11 -7.48 -28.26
C LYS A 304 -5.93 -8.11 -27.50
N LYS A 305 -4.74 -7.48 -27.48
CA LYS A 305 -3.59 -7.99 -26.71
C LYS A 305 -3.88 -8.05 -25.20
N ASN A 306 -4.58 -7.06 -24.64
CA ASN A 306 -4.97 -7.08 -23.22
C ASN A 306 -6.00 -8.17 -22.90
N LEU A 307 -7.01 -8.35 -23.74
CA LEU A 307 -8.01 -9.42 -23.60
C LEU A 307 -7.35 -10.81 -23.68
N ILE A 308 -6.44 -11.02 -24.65
CA ILE A 308 -5.70 -12.28 -24.79
C ILE A 308 -4.85 -12.54 -23.53
N TRP A 309 -4.16 -11.54 -22.99
CA TRP A 309 -3.41 -11.70 -21.73
C TRP A 309 -4.32 -12.07 -20.56
N ILE A 310 -5.46 -11.38 -20.40
CA ILE A 310 -6.42 -11.65 -19.32
C ILE A 310 -6.96 -13.08 -19.44
N LEU A 311 -7.39 -13.50 -20.63
CA LEU A 311 -7.91 -14.86 -20.87
C LEU A 311 -6.84 -15.93 -20.63
N ALA A 312 -5.61 -15.72 -21.13
CA ALA A 312 -4.48 -16.63 -20.89
C ALA A 312 -4.12 -16.73 -19.41
N ARG A 313 -4.16 -15.61 -18.66
CA ARG A 313 -3.94 -15.58 -17.20
C ARG A 313 -5.05 -16.30 -16.42
N LEU A 314 -6.31 -16.13 -16.82
CA LEU A 314 -7.45 -16.81 -16.20
C LEU A 314 -7.42 -18.32 -16.46
N HIS A 315 -7.02 -18.76 -17.66
CA HIS A 315 -6.89 -20.17 -18.00
C HIS A 315 -5.65 -20.82 -17.34
N ALA A 316 -4.49 -20.17 -17.40
CA ALA A 316 -3.28 -20.68 -16.74
C ALA A 316 -3.38 -20.71 -15.20
N ALA A 317 -4.33 -19.99 -14.60
CA ALA A 317 -4.61 -20.10 -13.17
C ALA A 317 -5.12 -21.49 -12.74
N SER A 318 -5.66 -22.30 -13.67
CA SER A 318 -6.03 -23.70 -13.42
C SER A 318 -4.94 -24.73 -13.77
N SER A 319 -3.76 -24.31 -14.24
CA SER A 319 -2.73 -25.21 -14.77
C SER A 319 -1.34 -24.83 -14.25
N GLN A 320 -0.82 -25.58 -13.27
CA GLN A 320 0.42 -25.22 -12.55
C GLN A 320 1.68 -25.21 -13.43
N GLU A 321 1.67 -25.83 -14.61
CA GLU A 321 2.88 -26.14 -15.38
C GLU A 321 3.48 -24.96 -16.15
N ASN A 322 2.72 -23.90 -16.46
CA ASN A 322 3.23 -22.72 -17.16
C ASN A 322 2.47 -21.42 -16.76
N PRO A 323 2.94 -20.67 -15.73
CA PRO A 323 2.29 -19.44 -15.30
C PRO A 323 2.53 -18.30 -16.31
N VAL A 324 1.44 -17.81 -16.93
CA VAL A 324 1.51 -16.68 -17.88
C VAL A 324 2.11 -15.44 -17.21
N VAL A 325 3.19 -14.94 -17.81
CA VAL A 325 3.98 -13.78 -17.35
C VAL A 325 3.13 -12.54 -17.08
N GLY A 326 3.61 -11.68 -16.17
CA GLY A 326 2.96 -10.39 -15.88
C GLY A 326 2.86 -9.48 -17.12
N TRP A 327 1.93 -8.54 -17.10
CA TRP A 327 1.55 -7.71 -18.26
C TRP A 327 2.74 -7.14 -19.07
N THR A 328 3.74 -6.59 -18.40
CA THR A 328 4.97 -6.08 -19.06
C THR A 328 5.72 -7.20 -19.78
N GLY A 329 5.93 -8.34 -19.13
CA GLY A 329 6.58 -9.51 -19.72
C GLY A 329 5.81 -10.04 -20.94
N PHE A 330 4.48 -10.13 -20.85
CA PHE A 330 3.63 -10.54 -21.97
C PHE A 330 3.77 -9.59 -23.17
N ASN A 331 3.83 -8.27 -22.93
CA ASN A 331 4.03 -7.29 -24.00
C ASN A 331 5.47 -7.23 -24.53
N ILE A 332 6.44 -7.89 -23.88
CA ILE A 332 7.78 -8.11 -24.42
C ILE A 332 7.77 -9.39 -25.26
N THR A 333 7.25 -10.51 -24.74
CA THR A 333 7.18 -11.80 -25.45
C THR A 333 6.16 -11.83 -26.60
N THR A 334 5.34 -10.79 -26.77
CA THR A 334 4.40 -10.64 -27.89
C THR A 334 4.67 -9.39 -28.72
N ARG A 335 5.92 -8.89 -28.71
CA ARG A 335 6.45 -8.05 -29.79
C ARG A 335 7.11 -8.93 -30.82
N ASP A 336 6.75 -8.71 -32.08
CA ASP A 336 7.50 -9.19 -33.23
C ASP A 336 8.82 -8.38 -33.34
N ASN A 337 9.76 -8.82 -34.20
CA ASN A 337 11.16 -8.36 -34.30
C ASN A 337 11.40 -6.83 -34.29
N GLU A 338 11.34 -6.19 -33.12
CA GLU A 338 11.90 -4.88 -32.80
C GLU A 338 13.20 -5.09 -31.99
N ASP A 339 14.33 -4.54 -32.44
CA ASP A 339 15.58 -4.59 -31.67
C ASP A 339 15.44 -3.81 -30.36
N VAL A 340 15.32 -4.53 -29.25
CA VAL A 340 15.17 -3.94 -27.91
C VAL A 340 16.53 -3.43 -27.42
N SER A 341 16.87 -2.20 -27.77
CA SER A 341 18.05 -1.51 -27.23
C SER A 341 17.97 -1.40 -25.70
N GLN A 342 19.07 -1.75 -25.02
CA GLN A 342 19.11 -1.74 -23.56
C GLN A 342 19.09 -0.31 -23.02
N ASN A 343 18.06 0.04 -22.25
CA ASN A 343 17.95 1.36 -21.62
C ASN A 343 19.07 1.59 -20.60
N THR A 344 19.92 2.58 -20.82
CA THR A 344 20.87 3.07 -19.81
C THR A 344 20.13 3.88 -18.73
N VAL A 345 20.11 3.39 -17.50
CA VAL A 345 19.53 4.11 -16.35
C VAL A 345 20.63 4.91 -15.66
N ALA A 346 20.47 6.24 -15.62
CA ALA A 346 21.38 7.16 -14.94
C ALA A 346 20.62 8.04 -13.94
N TYR A 347 21.27 8.36 -12.81
CA TYR A 347 20.75 9.33 -11.84
C TYR A 347 21.21 10.74 -12.23
N LEU A 348 20.28 11.70 -12.24
CA LEU A 348 20.61 13.10 -12.51
C LEU A 348 21.21 13.76 -11.25
N PRO A 349 22.15 14.73 -11.40
CA PRO A 349 22.67 15.49 -10.27
C PRO A 349 21.55 16.20 -9.49
N THR A 350 21.57 16.02 -8.17
CA THR A 350 20.61 16.62 -7.25
C THR A 350 20.65 18.16 -7.31
N ILE A 351 19.52 18.78 -7.01
CA ILE A 351 19.42 20.23 -6.79
C ILE A 351 19.09 20.41 -5.30
N ASN A 352 20.00 21.04 -4.56
CA ASN A 352 19.83 21.24 -3.11
C ASN A 352 18.97 22.50 -2.83
N ALA A 353 17.70 22.45 -3.25
CA ALA A 353 16.72 23.52 -3.05
C ALA A 353 15.30 22.91 -2.90
N PRO A 354 14.32 23.65 -2.34
CA PRO A 354 12.97 23.11 -2.17
C PRO A 354 12.33 22.79 -3.53
N ALA A 355 11.86 21.56 -3.69
CA ALA A 355 11.37 21.03 -4.98
C ALA A 355 10.15 21.79 -5.54
N THR A 356 9.40 22.47 -4.67
CA THR A 356 8.24 23.30 -5.02
C THR A 356 8.60 24.75 -5.39
N GLU A 357 9.86 25.18 -5.28
CA GLU A 357 10.24 26.55 -5.63
C GLU A 357 10.34 26.79 -7.13
N MET A 358 9.93 27.98 -7.58
CA MET A 358 9.79 28.24 -9.02
C MET A 358 11.16 28.32 -9.73
N SER A 359 12.20 28.77 -9.01
CA SER A 359 13.60 28.70 -9.46
C SER A 359 14.11 27.27 -9.57
N THR A 360 13.79 26.40 -8.61
CA THR A 360 14.13 24.97 -8.64
C THR A 360 13.49 24.28 -9.85
N ILE A 361 12.20 24.52 -10.09
CA ILE A 361 11.46 23.90 -11.20
C ILE A 361 11.95 24.45 -12.55
N HIS A 362 12.28 25.75 -12.65
CA HIS A 362 12.89 26.32 -13.85
C HIS A 362 14.27 25.72 -14.15
N GLU A 363 15.12 25.49 -13.14
CA GLU A 363 16.41 24.82 -13.32
C GLU A 363 16.26 23.34 -13.69
N VAL A 364 15.27 22.61 -13.14
CA VAL A 364 14.92 21.26 -13.61
C VAL A 364 14.60 21.27 -15.10
N LEU A 365 13.77 22.21 -15.58
CA LEU A 365 13.42 22.33 -17.00
C LEU A 365 14.63 22.72 -17.88
N ILE A 366 15.52 23.59 -17.38
CA ILE A 366 16.80 23.89 -18.05
C ILE A 366 17.68 22.65 -18.16
N ARG A 367 17.81 21.84 -17.09
CA ARG A 367 18.58 20.59 -17.11
C ARG A 367 17.96 19.58 -18.06
N SER A 368 16.64 19.38 -18.03
CA SER A 368 15.94 18.51 -18.97
C SER A 368 16.16 18.92 -20.43
N HIS A 369 16.10 20.22 -20.75
CA HIS A 369 16.39 20.71 -22.10
C HIS A 369 17.86 20.48 -22.50
N LYS A 370 18.83 20.74 -21.60
CA LYS A 370 20.26 20.44 -21.86
C LYS A 370 20.47 18.95 -22.14
N ILE A 371 19.94 18.07 -21.28
CA ILE A 371 20.04 16.61 -21.41
C ILE A 371 19.41 16.12 -22.72
N MET A 372 18.23 16.65 -23.08
CA MET A 372 17.56 16.35 -24.34
C MET A 372 18.44 16.67 -25.55
N ASN A 373 19.09 17.84 -25.57
CA ASN A 373 19.98 18.24 -26.65
C ASN A 373 21.28 17.39 -26.68
N THR A 374 21.88 17.13 -25.51
CA THR A 374 23.10 16.30 -25.38
C THR A 374 22.88 14.83 -25.77
N LEU A 375 21.65 14.33 -25.68
CA LEU A 375 21.26 12.98 -26.11
C LEU A 375 20.53 12.98 -27.48
N GLU A 376 20.54 14.10 -28.20
CA GLU A 376 19.93 14.29 -29.53
C GLU A 376 18.44 13.88 -29.62
N LEU A 377 17.72 13.99 -28.49
CA LEU A 377 16.34 13.54 -28.36
C LEU A 377 15.35 14.55 -28.97
N LYS A 378 14.48 14.08 -29.88
CA LYS A 378 13.40 14.89 -30.50
C LYS A 378 12.42 15.50 -29.47
N SER A 379 12.32 14.90 -28.28
CA SER A 379 11.54 15.40 -27.14
C SER A 379 11.97 14.68 -25.86
N ILE A 380 11.79 15.31 -24.69
CA ILE A 380 12.03 14.68 -23.38
C ILE A 380 10.78 14.70 -22.51
N ALA A 381 10.44 13.55 -21.91
CA ALA A 381 9.29 13.45 -21.03
C ALA A 381 9.69 13.64 -19.56
N VAL A 382 9.17 14.68 -18.91
CA VAL A 382 9.47 15.02 -17.51
C VAL A 382 8.28 14.62 -16.65
N VAL A 383 8.50 13.74 -15.66
CA VAL A 383 7.44 13.23 -14.79
C VAL A 383 7.47 13.95 -13.44
N CYS A 384 6.35 14.55 -13.04
CA CYS A 384 6.24 15.40 -11.86
C CYS A 384 5.14 14.90 -10.89
N ASP A 385 5.23 15.30 -9.62
CA ASP A 385 4.06 15.32 -8.75
C ASP A 385 3.07 16.43 -9.17
N GLN A 386 1.89 16.45 -8.55
CA GLN A 386 0.81 17.38 -8.90
C GLN A 386 1.14 18.87 -8.64
N ALA A 387 1.93 19.18 -7.62
CA ALA A 387 2.30 20.56 -7.27
C ALA A 387 3.44 21.08 -8.16
N ILE A 388 4.44 20.24 -8.42
CA ILE A 388 5.51 20.53 -9.38
C ILE A 388 4.94 20.64 -10.80
N TYR A 389 4.03 19.74 -11.21
CA TYR A 389 3.41 19.76 -12.53
C TYR A 389 2.68 21.08 -12.81
N ALA A 390 1.86 21.57 -11.87
CA ALA A 390 1.14 22.82 -12.04
C ALA A 390 2.08 24.03 -12.25
N LYS A 391 3.17 24.11 -11.49
CA LYS A 391 4.20 25.14 -11.62
C LYS A 391 5.07 24.98 -12.87
N ALA A 392 5.43 23.76 -13.25
CA ALA A 392 6.19 23.48 -14.47
C ALA A 392 5.40 23.90 -15.72
N ILE A 393 4.10 23.59 -15.76
CA ILE A 393 3.19 23.99 -16.84
C ILE A 393 3.14 25.51 -17.01
N GLU A 394 3.07 26.28 -15.91
CA GLU A 394 3.12 27.74 -15.90
C GLU A 394 4.41 28.29 -16.56
N ILE A 395 5.56 27.69 -16.24
CA ILE A 395 6.86 28.02 -16.86
C ILE A 395 6.90 27.62 -18.34
N LEU A 396 6.39 26.43 -18.71
CA LEU A 396 6.35 25.96 -20.10
C LEU A 396 5.49 26.86 -20.99
N TRP A 397 4.32 27.29 -20.52
CA TRP A 397 3.45 28.19 -21.31
C TRP A 397 4.08 29.58 -21.48
N LYS A 398 4.76 30.11 -20.45
CA LYS A 398 5.47 31.40 -20.53
C LYS A 398 6.72 31.36 -21.42
N HIS A 399 7.37 30.20 -21.57
CA HIS A 399 8.60 30.04 -22.34
C HIS A 399 8.47 28.96 -23.43
N LYS A 400 7.34 29.00 -24.16
CA LYS A 400 6.92 27.98 -25.12
C LYS A 400 8.01 27.61 -26.14
N ASP A 401 8.73 28.59 -26.68
CA ASP A 401 9.71 28.35 -27.75
C ASP A 401 10.99 27.67 -27.23
N LYS A 402 11.32 27.87 -25.94
CA LYS A 402 12.48 27.24 -25.27
C LYS A 402 12.17 25.82 -24.78
N PHE A 403 10.93 25.55 -24.39
CA PHE A 403 10.53 24.28 -23.76
C PHE A 403 9.49 23.48 -24.57
N SER A 404 9.29 23.82 -25.84
CA SER A 404 8.37 23.16 -26.80
C SER A 404 8.53 21.65 -26.91
N HIS A 405 9.76 21.15 -26.77
CA HIS A 405 10.12 19.73 -26.83
C HIS A 405 10.09 19.01 -25.47
N ILE A 406 9.76 19.71 -24.37
CA ILE A 406 9.55 19.10 -23.06
C ILE A 406 8.08 18.66 -22.94
N VAL A 407 7.86 17.38 -22.63
CA VAL A 407 6.53 16.80 -22.43
C VAL A 407 6.32 16.54 -20.93
N PRO A 408 5.76 17.50 -20.16
CA PRO A 408 5.46 17.30 -18.75
C PRO A 408 4.32 16.28 -18.58
N ARG A 409 4.47 15.35 -17.63
CA ARG A 409 3.47 14.34 -17.27
C ARG A 409 3.30 14.25 -15.76
N LEU A 410 2.09 13.96 -15.29
CA LEU A 410 1.87 13.56 -13.90
C LEU A 410 2.41 12.14 -13.67
N GLY A 411 3.03 11.90 -12.51
CA GLY A 411 3.36 10.56 -12.05
C GLY A 411 2.09 9.72 -11.85
N ALA A 412 2.16 8.41 -12.10
CA ALA A 412 0.99 7.53 -12.18
C ALA A 412 0.02 7.65 -10.98
N TYR A 413 0.56 7.74 -9.76
CA TYR A 413 -0.21 8.00 -8.54
C TYR A 413 -1.02 9.31 -8.63
N HIS A 414 -0.34 10.43 -8.94
CA HIS A 414 -0.99 11.74 -9.06
C HIS A 414 -1.97 11.82 -10.23
N THR A 415 -1.73 11.09 -11.32
CA THR A 415 -2.71 10.94 -12.42
C THR A 415 -4.01 10.31 -11.93
N ILE A 416 -3.92 9.22 -11.15
CA ILE A 416 -5.08 8.55 -10.57
C ILE A 416 -5.79 9.47 -9.56
N CYS A 417 -5.06 10.07 -8.61
CA CYS A 417 -5.65 11.01 -7.64
C CYS A 417 -6.33 12.21 -8.31
N THR A 418 -5.74 12.76 -9.36
CA THR A 418 -6.32 13.86 -10.15
C THR A 418 -7.58 13.41 -10.88
N LEU A 419 -7.59 12.24 -11.50
CA LEU A 419 -8.77 11.68 -12.17
C LEU A 419 -9.91 11.42 -11.17
N MET A 420 -9.63 10.80 -10.02
CA MET A 420 -10.62 10.59 -8.97
C MET A 420 -11.18 11.92 -8.43
N THR A 421 -10.34 12.95 -8.30
CA THR A 421 -10.77 14.30 -7.91
C THR A 421 -11.66 14.95 -8.98
N ILE A 422 -11.37 14.75 -10.28
CA ILE A 422 -12.19 15.24 -11.39
C ILE A 422 -13.54 14.54 -11.42
N ILE A 423 -13.57 13.21 -11.22
CA ILE A 423 -14.83 12.43 -11.11
C ILE A 423 -15.64 12.94 -9.91
N GLY A 424 -15.04 13.01 -8.72
CA GLY A 424 -15.70 13.49 -7.50
C GLY A 424 -16.26 14.92 -7.64
N LYS A 425 -15.60 15.80 -8.39
CA LYS A 425 -16.10 17.16 -8.69
C LYS A 425 -17.12 17.24 -9.83
N ARG A 426 -17.09 16.31 -10.79
CA ARG A 426 -18.04 16.29 -11.92
C ARG A 426 -19.37 15.62 -11.55
N PHE A 427 -19.33 14.74 -10.55
CA PHE A 427 -20.48 14.00 -10.05
C PHE A 427 -20.85 14.38 -8.59
N SER A 428 -20.27 15.45 -8.03
CA SER A 428 -20.58 15.94 -6.67
C SER A 428 -22.06 16.28 -6.46
N ASP A 429 -22.73 16.61 -7.56
CA ASP A 429 -24.10 17.10 -7.62
C ASP A 429 -25.01 16.08 -8.34
N ALA A 430 -24.46 14.93 -8.74
CA ALA A 430 -25.15 13.89 -9.51
C ALA A 430 -25.97 12.91 -8.65
N GLY A 431 -26.04 13.13 -7.34
CA GLY A 431 -27.14 12.68 -6.49
C GLY A 431 -27.44 11.18 -6.48
N LEU A 432 -26.47 10.33 -6.12
CA LEU A 432 -26.82 9.08 -5.44
C LEU A 432 -27.31 9.45 -4.03
N LEU A 433 -28.64 9.59 -3.91
CA LEU A 433 -29.35 9.74 -2.65
C LEU A 433 -29.52 8.36 -2.01
N GLU A 434 -28.81 8.13 -0.91
CA GLU A 434 -29.09 7.10 0.10
C GLU A 434 -29.46 7.77 1.43
#